data_AF-A0A817QEY1-F1
#
_entry.id   AF-A0A817QEY1-F1
#
_cell.length_a   1.000
_cell.length_b   1.000
_cell.length_c   1.000
_cell.angle_alpha   90.00
_cell.angle_beta   90.00
_cell.angle_gamma   90.00
#
_symmetry.space_group_name_H-M   'P 1'
#
loop_
_entity.id
_entity.type
_entity.pdbx_description
1 polymer ?
#
loop_
_entity_poly.entity_id
_entity_poly.type
_entity_poly.pdbx_seq_one_letter_code
_entity_poly.pdbx_strand_id
1 'polypeptide(L)'
;ITVNITGNKRLTFFANMAFDKNYKLWGYDGQIRNFGLTLDPSTDAEREATIGFICTFTQTFCAGELQQYSSVENCTQYLMKRIPFGSFDRGDQGNVACRTIHAYFVPLLPTVHCPHVGPTGGGACTDKTIDFYYNQPNFLGCAAKQCQEN
;
A
#
# COMPACT_ATOMS: atom_id res chain seq x y z
N ILE A 1 -23.58 6.30 -7.81
CA ILE A 1 -23.48 6.22 -6.33
C ILE A 1 -23.31 7.65 -5.84
N THR A 2 -24.26 8.17 -5.06
CA THR A 2 -24.12 9.48 -4.42
C THR A 2 -23.41 9.26 -3.08
N VAL A 3 -22.25 9.89 -2.90
CA VAL A 3 -21.47 9.79 -1.67
C VAL A 3 -21.59 11.12 -0.93
N ASN A 4 -22.27 11.12 0.21
CA ASN A 4 -22.35 12.29 1.08
C ASN A 4 -21.16 12.31 2.02
N ILE A 5 -20.23 13.22 1.78
CA ILE A 5 -19.06 13.45 2.63
C ILE A 5 -19.44 14.52 3.65
N THR A 6 -19.47 14.16 4.93
CA THR A 6 -19.72 15.11 6.04
C THR A 6 -18.45 15.27 6.89
N GLY A 7 -18.24 16.49 7.41
CA GLY A 7 -17.06 16.84 8.22
C GLY A 7 -15.76 17.04 7.42
N ASN A 8 -14.61 17.06 8.11
CA ASN A 8 -13.28 17.26 7.52
C ASN A 8 -12.67 15.95 6.96
N LYS A 9 -13.44 15.17 6.20
CA LYS A 9 -12.93 13.94 5.60
C LYS A 9 -12.30 14.23 4.23
N ARG A 10 -11.08 13.73 4.02
CA ARG A 10 -10.38 13.78 2.73
C ARG A 10 -10.70 12.54 1.93
N LEU A 11 -11.20 12.73 0.72
CA LEU A 11 -11.42 11.67 -0.26
C LEU A 11 -10.34 11.78 -1.33
N THR A 12 -9.62 10.69 -1.57
CA THR A 12 -8.59 10.64 -2.59
C THR A 12 -9.07 9.77 -3.74
N PHE A 13 -9.22 10.39 -4.90
CA PHE A 13 -9.58 9.72 -6.14
C PHE A 13 -8.31 9.39 -6.93
N PHE A 14 -8.09 8.11 -7.21
CA PHE A 14 -7.13 7.67 -8.21
C PHE A 14 -7.91 7.35 -9.48
N ALA A 15 -7.57 8.00 -10.58
CA ALA A 15 -8.14 7.68 -11.88
C ALA A 15 -7.03 7.29 -12.84
N ASN A 16 -7.14 6.11 -13.43
CA ASN A 16 -6.41 5.76 -14.63
C ASN A 16 -7.24 6.23 -15.82
N MET A 17 -6.65 7.04 -16.69
CA MET A 17 -7.31 7.58 -17.88
C MET A 17 -6.57 7.12 -19.13
N ALA A 18 -7.32 6.63 -20.11
CA ALA A 18 -6.81 6.23 -21.41
C ALA A 18 -7.27 7.25 -22.47
N PHE A 19 -6.33 7.70 -23.30
CA PHE A 19 -6.55 8.69 -24.35
C PHE A 19 -6.37 8.09 -25.75
N ASP A 20 -7.22 8.50 -26.70
CA ASP A 20 -7.17 8.04 -28.09
C ASP A 20 -6.08 8.79 -28.87
N LYS A 21 -5.90 8.45 -30.14
CA LYS A 21 -4.90 9.09 -31.00
C LYS A 21 -5.10 10.60 -31.23
N ASN A 22 -6.27 11.14 -30.86
CA ASN A 22 -6.60 12.56 -30.95
C ASN A 22 -6.64 13.22 -29.56
N TYR A 23 -6.04 12.59 -28.54
CA TYR A 23 -6.04 13.05 -27.14
C TYR A 23 -7.44 13.12 -26.50
N LYS A 24 -8.43 12.36 -27.01
CA LYS A 24 -9.75 12.26 -26.39
C LYS A 24 -9.77 11.12 -25.37
N LEU A 25 -10.39 11.35 -24.23
CA LEU A 25 -10.62 10.30 -23.23
C LEU A 25 -11.50 9.20 -23.84
N TRP A 26 -11.00 7.96 -23.90
CA TRP A 26 -11.74 6.80 -24.43
C TRP A 26 -11.99 5.71 -23.39
N GLY A 27 -11.37 5.81 -22.22
CA GLY A 27 -11.64 4.94 -21.08
C GLY A 27 -11.07 5.53 -19.80
N TYR A 28 -11.71 5.23 -18.68
CA TYR A 28 -11.16 5.52 -17.36
C TYR A 28 -11.53 4.42 -16.37
N ASP A 29 -10.64 4.17 -15.41
CA ASP A 29 -10.90 3.38 -14.22
C ASP A 29 -10.63 4.24 -12.99
N GLY A 30 -11.46 4.11 -11.95
CA GLY A 30 -11.45 4.99 -10.79
C GLY A 30 -11.46 4.22 -9.48
N GLN A 31 -10.41 4.38 -8.67
CA GLN A 31 -10.39 3.88 -7.30
C GLN A 31 -10.68 5.02 -6.32
N ILE A 32 -11.75 4.88 -5.54
CA ILE A 32 -12.02 5.72 -4.38
C ILE A 32 -11.35 5.06 -3.18
N ARG A 33 -10.29 5.65 -2.65
CA ARG A 33 -9.73 5.24 -1.35
C ARG A 33 -10.43 6.03 -0.24
N ASN A 34 -10.56 5.43 0.96
CA ASN A 34 -11.25 5.97 2.15
C ASN A 34 -12.80 5.98 2.15
N PHE A 35 -13.48 4.89 1.76
CA PHE A 35 -14.94 4.75 1.96
C PHE A 35 -15.36 4.41 3.41
N GLY A 36 -14.62 4.90 4.42
CA GLY A 36 -14.99 4.77 5.84
C GLY A 36 -14.05 3.97 6.74
N LEU A 37 -12.96 3.39 6.21
CA LEU A 37 -11.83 2.96 7.04
C LEU A 37 -10.87 4.15 7.19
N THR A 38 -10.62 4.59 8.43
CA THR A 38 -9.52 5.53 8.73
C THR A 38 -8.20 4.78 8.57
N LEU A 39 -7.82 4.49 7.33
CA LEU A 39 -6.51 3.92 7.04
C LEU A 39 -5.42 4.99 7.12
N ASP A 40 -5.79 6.27 7.01
CA ASP A 40 -4.87 7.40 6.99
C ASP A 40 -4.78 8.07 8.38
N PRO A 41 -3.90 7.59 9.28
CA PRO A 41 -3.75 8.15 10.61
C PRO A 41 -3.19 9.57 10.55
N SER A 42 -3.86 10.46 11.27
CA SER A 42 -3.62 11.90 11.23
C SER A 42 -2.77 12.40 12.39
N THR A 43 -2.68 11.60 13.47
CA THR A 43 -1.93 11.91 14.69
C THR A 43 -0.80 10.90 14.90
N ASP A 44 0.21 11.29 15.69
CA ASP A 44 1.33 10.40 16.01
C ASP A 44 0.88 9.15 16.76
N ALA A 45 -0.09 9.27 17.67
CA ALA A 45 -0.65 8.12 18.39
C ALA A 45 -1.35 7.12 17.45
N GLU A 46 -2.10 7.60 16.45
CA GLU A 46 -2.71 6.74 15.44
C GLU A 46 -1.66 6.07 14.53
N ARG A 47 -0.58 6.78 14.22
CA ARG A 47 0.56 6.25 13.44
C ARG A 47 1.32 5.17 14.21
N GLU A 48 1.58 5.39 15.48
CA GLU A 48 2.19 4.40 16.37
C GLU A 48 1.31 3.15 16.50
N ALA A 49 -0.01 3.32 16.67
CA ALA A 49 -0.95 2.21 16.68
C ALA A 49 -0.95 1.43 15.35
N THR A 50 -0.83 2.13 14.22
CA THR A 50 -0.71 1.51 12.89
C THR A 50 0.56 0.67 12.76
N ILE A 51 1.71 1.20 13.23
CA ILE A 51 2.97 0.45 13.26
C ILE A 51 2.86 -0.77 14.17
N GLY A 52 2.26 -0.63 15.35
CA GLY A 52 2.00 -1.72 16.27
C GLY A 52 1.16 -2.84 15.64
N PHE A 53 0.13 -2.47 14.87
CA PHE A 53 -0.66 -3.42 14.06
C PHE A 53 0.21 -4.18 13.06
N ILE A 54 0.99 -3.46 12.22
CA ILE A 54 1.86 -4.09 11.22
C ILE A 54 2.80 -5.08 11.88
N CYS A 55 3.47 -4.68 12.97
CA CYS A 55 4.49 -5.49 13.61
C CYS A 55 3.92 -6.72 14.31
N THR A 56 2.76 -6.58 14.95
CA THR A 56 2.05 -7.71 15.57
C THR A 56 1.57 -8.71 14.52
N PHE A 57 0.96 -8.22 13.42
CA PHE A 57 0.49 -9.08 12.34
C PHE A 57 1.65 -9.77 11.63
N THR A 58 2.70 -9.03 11.30
CA THR A 58 3.89 -9.58 10.65
C THR A 58 4.50 -10.67 11.52
N GLN A 59 4.68 -10.44 12.82
CA GLN A 59 5.24 -11.47 13.70
C GLN A 59 4.36 -12.72 13.82
N THR A 60 3.04 -12.55 13.73
CA THR A 60 2.07 -13.64 13.89
C THR A 60 2.00 -14.53 12.65
N PHE A 61 2.03 -13.94 11.46
CA PHE A 61 1.75 -14.64 10.20
C PHE A 61 3.00 -14.86 9.32
N CYS A 62 4.05 -14.07 9.51
CA CYS A 62 5.31 -14.21 8.79
C CYS A 62 6.33 -14.93 9.69
N ALA A 63 6.26 -16.26 9.69
CA ALA A 63 7.10 -17.14 10.51
C ALA A 63 7.97 -18.09 9.65
N GLY A 64 8.96 -18.72 10.26
CA GLY A 64 9.90 -19.60 9.56
C GLY A 64 10.66 -18.85 8.46
N GLU A 65 10.72 -19.42 7.26
CA GLU A 65 11.35 -18.79 6.08
C GLU A 65 10.72 -17.46 5.66
N LEU A 66 9.49 -17.19 6.11
CA LEU A 66 8.81 -15.92 5.83
C LEU A 66 9.07 -14.86 6.90
N GLN A 67 9.85 -15.16 7.95
CA GLN A 67 10.14 -14.21 9.02
C GLN A 67 10.83 -12.96 8.50
N GLN A 68 10.26 -11.79 8.82
CA GLN A 68 10.77 -10.49 8.35
C GLN A 68 11.54 -9.71 9.41
N TYR A 69 11.19 -9.92 10.68
CA TYR A 69 11.77 -9.24 11.83
C TYR A 69 12.07 -10.25 12.93
N SER A 70 13.09 -9.98 13.74
CA SER A 70 13.46 -10.87 14.85
C SER A 70 12.46 -10.84 16.00
N SER A 71 11.72 -9.73 16.16
CA SER A 71 10.64 -9.56 17.15
C SER A 71 9.71 -8.41 16.76
N VAL A 72 8.56 -8.31 17.44
CA VAL A 72 7.65 -7.15 17.34
C VAL A 72 8.39 -5.85 17.68
N GLU A 73 9.20 -5.83 18.73
CA GLU A 73 9.98 -4.66 19.13
C GLU A 73 10.99 -4.26 18.05
N ASN A 74 11.69 -5.23 17.45
CA ASN A 74 12.62 -4.97 16.35
C ASN A 74 11.91 -4.35 15.14
N CYS A 75 10.73 -4.86 14.79
CA CYS A 75 9.88 -4.29 13.75
C CYS A 75 9.48 -2.85 14.08
N THR A 76 8.95 -2.60 15.28
CA THR A 76 8.47 -1.28 15.70
C THR A 76 9.60 -0.26 15.66
N GLN A 77 10.76 -0.59 16.22
CA GLN A 77 11.94 0.27 16.21
C GLN A 77 12.42 0.56 14.79
N TYR A 78 12.41 -0.44 13.91
CA TYR A 78 12.81 -0.26 12.52
C TYR A 78 11.83 0.67 11.78
N LEU A 79 10.53 0.40 11.85
CA LEU A 79 9.51 1.19 11.15
C LEU A 79 9.46 2.63 11.67
N MET A 80 9.55 2.85 12.98
CA MET A 80 9.54 4.21 13.56
C MET A 80 10.79 5.03 13.19
N LYS A 81 11.97 4.39 13.06
CA LYS A 81 13.24 5.12 12.91
C LYS A 81 13.76 5.18 11.48
N ARG A 82 13.41 4.22 10.63
CA ARG A 82 14.05 4.03 9.31
C ARG A 82 13.09 4.26 8.16
N ILE A 83 11.80 4.07 8.37
CA ILE A 83 10.80 4.13 7.31
C ILE A 83 9.93 5.37 7.53
N PRO A 84 9.84 6.29 6.55
CA PRO A 84 8.92 7.41 6.67
C PRO A 84 7.50 6.87 6.75
N PHE A 85 6.64 7.52 7.55
CA PHE A 85 5.24 7.07 7.64
C PHE A 85 4.55 7.13 6.26
N GLY A 86 4.83 8.20 5.52
CA GLY A 86 4.24 8.46 4.22
C GLY A 86 2.75 8.76 4.31
N SER A 87 2.06 8.53 3.20
CA SER A 87 0.64 8.83 3.05
C SER A 87 0.02 7.84 2.08
N PHE A 88 -1.27 7.58 2.25
CA PHE A 88 -1.97 6.52 1.50
C PHE A 88 -2.15 6.82 0.02
N ASP A 89 -1.95 8.08 -0.39
CA ASP A 89 -1.88 8.49 -1.79
C ASP A 89 -0.57 8.07 -2.49
N ARG A 90 0.45 7.76 -1.69
CA ARG A 90 1.72 7.18 -2.11
C ARG A 90 1.90 5.79 -1.48
N GLY A 91 0.81 5.03 -1.42
CA GLY A 91 0.73 3.70 -0.80
C GLY A 91 1.43 2.58 -1.59
N ASP A 92 2.25 2.94 -2.58
CA ASP A 92 3.09 2.05 -3.36
C ASP A 92 4.59 2.38 -3.21
N GLN A 93 4.95 3.30 -2.30
CA GLN A 93 6.33 3.72 -2.05
C GLN A 93 6.97 2.97 -0.87
N GLY A 94 8.24 3.24 -0.59
CA GLY A 94 8.98 2.73 0.56
C GLY A 94 8.58 3.33 1.89
N ASN A 95 7.29 3.33 2.23
CA ASN A 95 6.75 3.96 3.43
C ASN A 95 5.86 3.03 4.27
N VAL A 96 5.53 3.47 5.48
CA VAL A 96 4.65 2.70 6.39
C VAL A 96 3.25 2.53 5.78
N ALA A 97 2.70 3.52 5.09
CA ALA A 97 1.38 3.42 4.46
C ALA A 97 1.28 2.23 3.46
N CYS A 98 2.30 2.02 2.62
CA CYS A 98 2.38 0.85 1.74
C CYS A 98 2.40 -0.46 2.54
N ARG A 99 3.19 -0.49 3.62
CA ARG A 99 3.32 -1.67 4.49
C ARG A 99 2.03 -1.97 5.25
N THR A 100 1.27 -0.95 5.65
CA THR A 100 -0.06 -1.11 6.24
C THR A 100 -1.00 -1.84 5.27
N ILE A 101 -1.01 -1.43 4.00
CA ILE A 101 -1.82 -2.08 2.97
C ILE A 101 -1.44 -3.56 2.88
N HIS A 102 -0.15 -3.88 2.74
CA HIS A 102 0.30 -5.26 2.63
C HIS A 102 0.09 -6.09 3.91
N ALA A 103 0.17 -5.49 5.10
CA ALA A 103 -0.07 -6.17 6.37
C ALA A 103 -1.50 -6.74 6.47
N TYR A 104 -2.51 -6.06 5.90
CA TYR A 104 -3.88 -6.59 5.83
C TYR A 104 -4.01 -7.85 4.97
N PHE A 105 -3.13 -8.04 3.99
CA PHE A 105 -3.17 -9.20 3.08
C PHE A 105 -2.24 -10.34 3.50
N VAL A 106 -1.35 -10.11 4.47
CA VAL A 106 -0.49 -11.16 5.03
C VAL A 106 -1.27 -12.42 5.43
N PRO A 107 -2.42 -12.35 6.15
CA PRO A 107 -3.16 -13.57 6.52
C PRO A 107 -3.77 -14.33 5.33
N LEU A 108 -3.94 -13.67 4.18
CA LEU A 108 -4.58 -14.25 3.00
C LEU A 108 -3.57 -14.99 2.11
N LEU A 109 -2.37 -14.42 1.92
CA LEU A 109 -1.30 -15.03 1.14
C LEU A 109 0.08 -14.61 1.67
N PRO A 110 0.56 -15.24 2.76
CA PRO A 110 1.80 -14.85 3.43
C PRO A 110 3.04 -14.88 2.52
N THR A 111 3.14 -15.86 1.62
CA THR A 111 4.29 -16.03 0.72
C THR A 111 4.51 -14.84 -0.21
N VAL A 112 3.43 -14.14 -0.59
CA VAL A 112 3.48 -12.93 -1.42
C VAL A 112 3.64 -11.68 -0.57
N HIS A 113 2.92 -11.58 0.56
CA HIS A 113 2.81 -10.30 1.27
C HIS A 113 3.82 -10.12 2.42
N CYS A 114 4.37 -11.19 2.98
CA CYS A 114 5.41 -11.09 4.02
C CYS A 114 6.65 -10.33 3.54
N PRO A 115 7.23 -10.59 2.35
CA PRO A 115 8.37 -9.82 1.85
C PRO A 115 8.08 -8.30 1.79
N HIS A 116 6.83 -7.93 1.51
CA HIS A 116 6.44 -6.53 1.31
C HIS A 116 6.34 -5.74 2.63
N VAL A 117 6.07 -6.40 3.75
CA VAL A 117 6.01 -5.76 5.07
C VAL A 117 7.36 -5.70 5.77
N GLY A 118 8.37 -6.47 5.32
CA GLY A 118 9.70 -6.54 5.91
C GLY A 118 10.73 -5.50 5.46
N PRO A 119 11.93 -5.44 6.05
CA PRO A 119 12.89 -4.35 5.86
C PRO A 119 13.19 -3.96 4.41
N THR A 120 13.27 -4.93 3.49
CA THR A 120 13.56 -4.69 2.07
C THR A 120 12.37 -4.14 1.29
N GLY A 121 11.15 -4.28 1.83
CA GLY A 121 9.90 -3.95 1.15
C GLY A 121 9.54 -4.92 0.01
N GLY A 122 10.33 -5.97 -0.20
CA GLY A 122 10.08 -7.03 -1.18
C GLY A 122 9.83 -6.52 -2.61
N GLY A 123 10.40 -5.36 -2.98
CA GLY A 123 10.16 -4.69 -4.26
C GLY A 123 8.81 -3.96 -4.38
N ALA A 124 7.81 -4.35 -3.60
CA ALA A 124 6.50 -3.69 -3.58
C ALA A 124 6.53 -2.37 -2.80
N CYS A 125 7.05 -2.36 -1.57
CA CYS A 125 7.17 -1.16 -0.73
C CYS A 125 8.59 -0.62 -0.76
N THR A 126 8.98 -0.14 -1.94
CA THR A 126 10.27 0.54 -2.20
C THR A 126 10.01 1.85 -2.91
N ASP A 127 10.93 2.79 -2.79
CA ASP A 127 10.83 4.08 -3.47
C ASP A 127 10.90 3.88 -4.99
N LYS A 128 9.88 4.40 -5.68
CA LYS A 128 9.73 4.30 -7.13
C LYS A 128 9.95 5.68 -7.74
N THR A 129 10.82 5.74 -8.72
CA THR A 129 11.00 6.94 -9.53
C THR A 129 9.86 7.06 -10.54
N ILE A 130 9.77 8.21 -11.20
CA ILE A 130 8.82 8.40 -12.29
C ILE A 130 9.07 7.41 -13.45
N ASP A 131 10.34 7.15 -13.76
CA ASP A 131 10.76 6.20 -14.80
C ASP A 131 10.30 4.78 -14.52
N PHE A 132 10.20 4.39 -13.23
CA PHE A 132 9.65 3.09 -12.87
C PHE A 132 8.27 2.88 -13.47
N TYR A 133 7.39 3.89 -13.45
CA TYR A 133 6.02 3.78 -13.96
C TYR A 133 5.95 3.78 -15.48
N TYR A 134 6.76 4.61 -16.13
CA TYR A 134 6.77 4.71 -17.59
C TYR A 134 7.37 3.50 -18.29
N ASN A 135 8.31 2.82 -17.61
CA ASN A 135 8.98 1.65 -18.15
C ASN A 135 8.34 0.32 -17.72
N GLN A 136 7.16 0.35 -17.09
CA GLN A 136 6.41 -0.88 -16.86
C GLN A 136 5.80 -1.35 -18.19
N PRO A 137 6.25 -2.49 -18.77
CA PRO A 137 5.78 -2.97 -20.06
C PRO A 137 4.28 -3.33 -20.08
N ASN A 138 3.62 -3.37 -18.92
CA ASN A 138 2.21 -3.68 -18.78
C ASN A 138 1.51 -2.87 -17.66
N PHE A 139 1.70 -1.54 -17.65
CA PHE A 139 1.05 -0.65 -16.67
C PHE A 139 -0.49 -0.86 -16.61
N LEU A 140 -1.14 -1.05 -17.78
CA LEU A 140 -2.57 -1.34 -17.87
C LEU A 140 -2.95 -2.75 -17.35
N GLY A 141 -2.07 -3.74 -17.49
CA GLY A 141 -2.28 -5.07 -16.92
C GLY A 141 -2.23 -5.09 -15.39
N CYS A 142 -1.40 -4.25 -14.77
CA CYS A 142 -1.35 -4.12 -13.31
C CYS A 142 -2.55 -3.35 -12.72
N ALA A 143 -3.13 -2.40 -13.46
CA ALA A 143 -4.31 -1.66 -13.02
C ALA A 143 -5.62 -2.47 -13.20
N ALA A 144 -5.69 -3.30 -14.25
CA ALA A 144 -6.94 -3.97 -14.66
C ALA A 144 -7.07 -5.44 -14.22
N LYS A 145 -6.00 -6.14 -13.83
CA LYS A 145 -6.09 -7.57 -13.48
C LYS A 145 -5.90 -7.83 -11.98
N GLN A 146 -7.02 -7.98 -11.28
CA GLN A 146 -7.15 -9.18 -10.44
C GLN A 146 -6.91 -10.41 -11.34
N CYS A 147 -5.94 -11.23 -10.96
CA CYS A 147 -5.74 -12.64 -11.32
C CYS A 147 -6.11 -13.09 -12.76
N GLN A 148 -5.10 -13.49 -13.53
CA GLN A 148 -5.01 -14.86 -14.06
C GLN A 148 -3.68 -15.02 -14.79
N GLU A 149 -2.78 -15.75 -14.13
CA GLU A 149 -1.71 -16.50 -14.76
C GLU A 149 -2.34 -17.50 -15.74
N ASN A 150 -1.89 -17.44 -17.00
CA ASN A 150 -1.83 -18.57 -17.91
C ASN A 150 -0.41 -18.61 -18.45
#